data_AF-A0A1Q5MLJ7-F1
#
_entry.id   AF-A0A1Q5MLJ7-F1
#
_cell.length_a   1.000
_cell.length_b   1.000
_cell.length_c   1.000
_cell.angle_alpha   90.00
_cell.angle_beta   90.00
_cell.angle_gamma   90.00
#
_symmetry.space_group_name_H-M   'P 1'
#
loop_
_entity.id
_entity.type
_entity.pdbx_description
1 polymer ?
#
loop_
_entity_poly.entity_id
_entity_poly.type
_entity_poly.pdbx_seq_one_letter_code
_entity_poly.pdbx_strand_id
1 'polypeptide(L)'
;MVIRGKAVCSSGFSAFSPATNRYYMITAAHCVNGVGDTITNAVGTPIGRVIDVQQSPDSALVELFPEVGAVDWVFTGYGVGLDPSGRKVMSEGRPFEGELLCANGALLGEMCGAKVTKVDQYVKSEATGYVRHVNKVEQVAGRTLAGSGDSGGSVFTYGMDGKVSARGILSMSIHGYNCKNPLPTGNKTRPGCSEHAWITNIYENTTSHNNVVKSLRVQAFDR
;
A
#
# COMPACT_ATOMS: atom_id res chain seq x y z
N MET A 1 -4.81 8.10 3.63
CA MET A 1 -5.04 7.15 2.52
C MET A 1 -4.66 7.74 1.17
N VAL A 2 -5.29 8.79 0.65
CA VAL A 2 -4.91 9.34 -0.66
C VAL A 2 -3.57 10.07 -0.60
N ILE A 3 -2.67 9.76 -1.52
CA ILE A 3 -1.43 10.50 -1.76
C ILE A 3 -1.35 10.93 -3.23
N ARG A 4 -0.64 12.02 -3.48
CA ARG A 4 -0.36 12.53 -4.82
C ARG A 4 1.14 12.68 -5.01
N GLY A 5 1.67 11.92 -5.96
CA GLY A 5 3.04 12.00 -6.47
C GLY A 5 3.00 12.14 -7.99
N LYS A 6 3.47 11.12 -8.71
CA LYS A 6 3.31 11.01 -10.17
C LYS A 6 1.85 10.88 -10.60
N ALA A 7 1.05 10.20 -9.78
CA ALA A 7 -0.38 10.00 -9.97
C ALA A 7 -1.11 10.05 -8.61
N VAL A 8 -2.44 9.93 -8.64
CA VAL A 8 -3.23 9.66 -7.43
C VAL A 8 -3.01 8.20 -7.05
N CYS A 9 -2.52 7.99 -5.83
CA CYS A 9 -2.21 6.69 -5.26
C CYS A 9 -2.69 6.63 -3.80
N SER A 10 -2.32 5.54 -3.14
CA SER A 10 -2.61 5.27 -1.74
C SER A 10 -1.34 5.22 -0.89
N SER A 11 -1.45 5.70 0.34
CA SER A 11 -0.51 5.41 1.43
C SER A 11 -0.64 3.95 1.82
N GLY A 12 0.47 3.22 1.87
CA GLY A 12 0.50 1.84 2.34
C GLY A 12 0.53 1.82 3.86
N PHE A 13 1.73 1.81 4.42
CA PHE A 13 1.93 1.79 5.86
C PHE A 13 2.82 2.93 6.32
N SER A 14 2.51 3.47 7.49
CA SER A 14 3.50 4.22 8.25
C SER A 14 4.58 3.28 8.77
N ALA A 15 5.81 3.77 8.82
CA ALA A 15 6.95 3.07 9.36
C ALA A 15 7.76 4.00 10.25
N PHE A 16 8.55 3.43 11.16
CA PHE A 16 9.42 4.15 12.05
C PHE A 16 10.82 3.54 12.02
N SER A 17 11.83 4.40 12.13
CA SER A 17 13.21 3.96 12.37
C SER A 17 13.67 4.47 13.73
N PRO A 18 13.95 3.58 14.70
CA PRO A 18 14.57 3.97 15.96
C PRO A 18 16.02 4.45 15.77
N ALA A 19 16.67 4.08 14.67
CA ALA A 19 18.05 4.50 14.39
C ALA A 19 18.12 5.98 14.00
N THR A 20 17.10 6.50 13.31
CA THR A 20 17.03 7.92 12.91
C THR A 20 16.05 8.73 13.77
N ASN A 21 15.21 8.05 14.57
CA ASN A 21 14.06 8.62 15.27
C ASN A 21 13.12 9.39 14.34
N ARG A 22 12.85 8.82 13.16
CA ARG A 22 12.00 9.43 12.13
C ARG A 22 10.88 8.51 11.67
N TYR A 23 9.85 9.15 11.16
CA TYR A 23 8.69 8.48 10.59
C TYR A 23 8.72 8.49 9.07
N TYR A 24 8.20 7.43 8.51
CA TYR A 24 8.19 7.17 7.09
C TYR A 24 6.82 6.66 6.66
N MET A 25 6.59 6.66 5.36
CA MET A 25 5.48 6.00 4.71
C MET A 25 6.03 5.13 3.58
N ILE A 26 5.57 3.89 3.52
CA ILE A 26 5.82 2.98 2.41
C ILE A 26 4.63 3.05 1.45
N THR A 27 4.92 3.19 0.15
CA THR A 27 3.94 3.17 -0.95
C THR A 27 4.58 2.50 -2.18
N ALA A 28 3.87 2.41 -3.32
CA ALA A 28 4.40 1.78 -4.52
C ALA A 28 5.40 2.71 -5.26
N ALA A 29 6.43 2.14 -5.88
CA ALA A 29 7.45 2.92 -6.59
C ALA A 29 6.87 3.67 -7.79
N HIS A 30 5.94 3.08 -8.52
CA HIS A 30 5.31 3.76 -9.65
C HIS A 30 4.42 4.95 -9.28
N CYS A 31 4.15 5.17 -7.99
CA CYS A 31 3.38 6.31 -7.51
C CYS A 31 4.20 7.60 -7.39
N VAL A 32 5.53 7.52 -7.50
CA VAL A 32 6.45 8.65 -7.34
C VAL A 32 7.28 8.86 -8.62
N ASN A 33 7.83 10.06 -8.87
CA ASN A 33 8.73 10.26 -10.02
C ASN A 33 10.16 9.88 -9.67
N GLY A 34 10.59 10.08 -8.42
CA GLY A 34 11.91 9.67 -7.96
C GLY A 34 12.28 10.18 -6.57
N VAL A 35 13.52 9.89 -6.17
CA VAL A 35 14.10 10.42 -4.92
C VAL A 35 14.17 11.94 -4.99
N GLY A 36 13.80 12.59 -3.89
CA GLY A 36 13.75 14.05 -3.76
C GLY A 36 12.38 14.67 -4.02
N ASP A 37 11.44 13.92 -4.60
CA ASP A 37 10.06 14.35 -4.82
C ASP A 37 9.34 14.64 -3.51
N THR A 38 8.45 15.65 -3.54
CA THR A 38 7.51 15.90 -2.44
C THR A 38 6.20 15.19 -2.71
N ILE A 39 5.73 14.43 -1.73
CA ILE A 39 4.42 13.79 -1.76
C ILE A 39 3.42 14.68 -1.03
N THR A 40 2.22 14.80 -1.59
CA THR A 40 1.12 15.56 -0.97
C THR A 40 -0.07 14.66 -0.65
N ASN A 41 -0.94 15.10 0.26
CA ASN A 41 -2.19 14.42 0.58
C ASN A 41 -3.31 14.75 -0.44
N ALA A 42 -4.54 14.31 -0.16
CA ALA A 42 -5.71 14.55 -1.02
C ALA A 42 -5.98 16.03 -1.34
N VAL A 43 -5.67 16.94 -0.42
CA VAL A 43 -5.95 18.38 -0.53
C VAL A 43 -4.72 19.19 -0.96
N GLY A 44 -3.61 18.51 -1.31
CA GLY A 44 -2.39 19.15 -1.80
C GLY A 44 -1.42 19.61 -0.73
N THR A 45 -1.66 19.30 0.55
CA THR A 45 -0.69 19.60 1.62
C THR A 45 0.51 18.66 1.48
N PRO A 46 1.75 19.18 1.46
CA PRO A 46 2.96 18.35 1.51
C PRO A 46 2.98 17.50 2.78
N ILE A 47 3.30 16.21 2.64
CA ILE A 47 3.36 15.26 3.76
C ILE A 47 4.73 14.62 3.97
N GLY A 48 5.61 14.69 2.97
CA GLY A 48 6.94 14.11 3.09
C GLY A 48 7.72 14.15 1.79
N ARG A 49 8.94 13.63 1.86
CA ARG A 49 9.88 13.58 0.74
C ARG A 49 10.28 12.14 0.43
N VAL A 50 10.32 11.78 -0.85
CA VAL A 50 10.79 10.47 -1.29
C VAL A 50 12.29 10.37 -1.04
N ILE A 51 12.71 9.34 -0.31
CA ILE A 51 14.13 9.11 0.04
C ILE A 51 14.69 7.81 -0.54
N ASP A 52 13.83 6.87 -0.92
CA ASP A 52 14.24 5.65 -1.63
C ASP A 52 13.14 5.18 -2.58
N VAL A 53 13.55 4.61 -3.72
CA VAL A 53 12.65 4.07 -4.74
C VAL A 53 13.25 2.77 -5.28
N GLN A 54 12.49 1.69 -5.15
CA GLN A 54 12.86 0.37 -5.63
C GLN A 54 11.88 -0.08 -6.71
N GLN A 55 12.30 0.00 -7.96
CA GLN A 55 11.50 -0.43 -9.11
C GLN A 55 11.15 -1.93 -9.05
N SER A 56 12.00 -2.73 -8.41
CA SER A 56 11.78 -4.14 -8.10
C SER A 56 12.12 -4.29 -6.61
N PRO A 57 11.12 -4.40 -5.71
CA PRO A 57 9.82 -5.02 -5.93
C PRO A 57 8.62 -4.04 -6.08
N ASP A 58 8.83 -2.82 -6.60
CA ASP A 58 7.81 -1.74 -6.71
C ASP A 58 7.42 -1.13 -5.35
N SER A 59 8.41 -0.60 -4.64
CA SER A 59 8.25 0.07 -3.35
C SER A 59 9.00 1.40 -3.30
N ALA A 60 8.40 2.42 -2.69
CA ALA A 60 9.03 3.69 -2.38
C ALA A 60 8.90 4.02 -0.90
N LEU A 61 9.94 4.64 -0.37
CA LEU A 61 10.01 5.13 1.00
C LEU A 61 9.96 6.65 1.01
N VAL A 62 9.00 7.18 1.77
CA VAL A 62 8.78 8.62 1.94
C VAL A 62 9.09 8.97 3.39
N GLU A 63 10.05 9.85 3.63
CA GLU A 63 10.28 10.44 4.94
C GLU A 63 9.22 11.50 5.21
N LEU A 64 8.46 11.35 6.31
CA LEU A 64 7.37 12.24 6.64
C LEU A 64 7.90 13.53 7.27
N PHE A 65 7.27 14.66 6.94
CA PHE A 65 7.63 15.92 7.57
C PHE A 65 7.22 15.91 9.06
N PRO A 66 8.00 16.52 9.96
CA PRO A 66 7.77 16.46 11.40
C PRO A 66 6.35 16.89 11.83
N GLU A 67 5.78 17.88 11.15
CA GLU A 67 4.46 18.45 11.42
C GLU A 67 3.28 17.54 11.03
N VAL A 68 3.52 16.54 10.18
CA VAL A 68 2.47 15.63 9.67
C VAL A 68 2.20 14.51 10.69
N GLY A 69 3.23 14.13 11.45
CA GLY A 69 3.22 12.98 12.33
C GLY A 69 3.03 11.65 11.60
N ALA A 70 3.02 10.56 12.35
CA ALA A 70 2.67 9.24 11.87
C ALA A 70 1.86 8.47 12.92
N VAL A 71 1.19 7.45 12.43
CA VAL A 71 0.16 6.72 13.15
C VAL A 71 0.32 5.24 12.82
N ASP A 72 0.31 4.39 13.83
CA ASP A 72 0.57 2.95 13.70
C ASP A 72 -0.69 2.17 13.34
N TRP A 73 -1.56 2.78 12.53
CA TRP A 73 -2.81 2.19 12.06
C TRP A 73 -2.87 2.13 10.53
N VAL A 74 -3.65 1.19 10.02
CA VAL A 74 -4.17 1.27 8.65
C VAL A 74 -5.57 1.85 8.69
N PHE A 75 -5.94 2.56 7.64
CA PHE A 75 -7.31 2.96 7.43
C PHE A 75 -8.14 1.73 7.06
N THR A 76 -9.31 1.56 7.68
CA THR A 76 -10.24 0.45 7.40
C THR A 76 -11.64 0.98 7.13
N GLY A 77 -12.44 0.20 6.42
CA GLY A 77 -13.76 0.62 5.96
C GLY A 77 -13.76 1.31 4.60
N TYR A 78 -14.86 2.00 4.30
CA TYR A 78 -15.08 2.61 2.99
C TYR A 78 -14.18 3.83 2.80
N GLY A 79 -13.58 3.95 1.62
CA GLY A 79 -12.62 5.02 1.33
C GLY A 79 -13.22 6.43 1.51
N VAL A 80 -12.32 7.42 1.53
CA VAL A 80 -12.54 8.85 1.87
C VAL A 80 -13.99 9.23 2.24
N GLY A 81 -14.25 9.34 3.55
CA GLY A 81 -15.40 10.07 4.10
C GLY A 81 -16.59 9.25 4.60
N LEU A 82 -16.52 7.92 4.66
CA LEU A 82 -17.69 7.09 5.00
C LEU A 82 -17.61 6.26 6.29
N ASP A 83 -16.43 6.04 6.88
CA ASP A 83 -16.25 5.60 8.28
C ASP A 83 -14.73 5.62 8.62
N PRO A 84 -14.19 6.59 9.36
CA PRO A 84 -12.77 6.63 9.70
C PRO A 84 -12.47 5.65 10.85
N SER A 85 -12.66 4.36 10.59
CA SER A 85 -12.16 3.32 11.48
C SER A 85 -10.70 3.04 11.12
N GLY A 86 -9.81 3.04 12.10
CA GLY A 86 -8.43 2.61 11.93
C GLY A 86 -8.17 1.32 12.69
N ARG A 87 -7.22 0.52 12.22
CA ARG A 87 -6.77 -0.69 12.91
C ARG A 87 -5.28 -0.65 13.15
N LYS A 88 -4.89 -0.86 14.39
CA LYS A 88 -3.48 -0.88 14.80
C LYS A 88 -2.73 -1.99 14.07
N VAL A 89 -1.55 -1.67 13.55
CA VAL A 89 -0.63 -2.62 12.92
C VAL A 89 0.30 -3.18 13.98
N MET A 90 0.16 -4.47 14.28
CA MET A 90 0.92 -5.12 15.36
C MET A 90 2.17 -5.81 14.88
N SER A 91 2.20 -6.23 13.63
CA SER A 91 3.28 -7.02 13.06
C SER A 91 3.28 -6.94 11.54
N GLU A 92 4.41 -7.28 10.95
CA GLU A 92 4.56 -7.54 9.52
C GLU A 92 4.89 -9.02 9.30
N GLY A 93 4.55 -9.55 8.12
CA GLY A 93 4.84 -10.94 7.78
C GLY A 93 4.74 -11.19 6.29
N ARG A 94 5.34 -12.30 5.86
CA ARG A 94 5.26 -12.75 4.47
C ARG A 94 3.92 -13.42 4.21
N PRO A 95 3.22 -13.11 3.10
CA PRO A 95 2.04 -13.86 2.70
C PRO A 95 2.38 -15.33 2.39
N PHE A 96 1.42 -16.23 2.60
CA PHE A 96 1.53 -17.64 2.20
C PHE A 96 0.32 -18.06 1.34
N GLU A 97 0.50 -19.05 0.47
CA GLU A 97 -0.60 -19.52 -0.40
C GLU A 97 -1.79 -20.00 0.43
N GLY A 98 -2.99 -19.56 0.05
CA GLY A 98 -4.23 -19.85 0.75
C GLY A 98 -4.63 -18.82 1.83
N GLU A 99 -3.71 -17.93 2.23
CA GLU A 99 -4.03 -16.87 3.21
C GLU A 99 -5.13 -15.94 2.67
N LEU A 100 -6.05 -15.54 3.54
CA LEU A 100 -7.07 -14.52 3.25
C LEU A 100 -6.63 -13.15 3.77
N LEU A 101 -6.71 -12.18 2.88
CA LEU A 101 -6.26 -10.81 3.07
C LEU A 101 -7.38 -9.80 2.82
N CYS A 102 -7.17 -8.62 3.35
CA CYS A 102 -7.86 -7.40 2.99
C CYS A 102 -6.89 -6.44 2.32
N ALA A 103 -7.35 -5.74 1.29
CA ALA A 103 -6.63 -4.65 0.66
C ALA A 103 -7.38 -3.34 0.92
N ASN A 104 -6.67 -2.24 1.14
CA ASN A 104 -7.25 -0.92 1.37
C ASN A 104 -6.58 0.11 0.48
N GLY A 105 -7.38 0.86 -0.27
CA GLY A 105 -6.89 1.89 -1.19
C GLY A 105 -7.87 3.05 -1.39
N ALA A 106 -7.34 4.13 -1.96
CA ALA A 106 -8.00 5.41 -2.18
C ALA A 106 -9.29 5.32 -3.00
N LEU A 107 -9.36 4.38 -3.94
CA LEU A 107 -10.48 4.24 -4.87
C LEU A 107 -11.59 3.36 -4.33
N LEU A 108 -11.24 2.22 -3.72
CA LEU A 108 -12.22 1.21 -3.32
C LEU A 108 -12.46 1.14 -1.80
N GLY A 109 -11.60 1.75 -0.99
CA GLY A 109 -11.58 1.49 0.44
C GLY A 109 -11.11 0.07 0.74
N GLU A 110 -11.58 -0.49 1.85
CA GLU A 110 -11.24 -1.85 2.28
C GLU A 110 -12.04 -2.91 1.51
N MET A 111 -11.32 -3.82 0.85
CA MET A 111 -11.83 -5.00 0.16
C MET A 111 -11.22 -6.27 0.77
N CYS A 112 -12.02 -7.02 1.52
CA CYS A 112 -11.61 -8.28 2.15
C CYS A 112 -12.00 -9.52 1.32
N GLY A 113 -11.35 -10.64 1.62
CA GLY A 113 -11.57 -11.93 0.94
C GLY A 113 -10.68 -12.10 -0.29
N ALA A 114 -9.51 -11.48 -0.28
CA ALA A 114 -8.46 -11.71 -1.27
C ALA A 114 -7.65 -12.93 -0.84
N LYS A 115 -7.68 -14.00 -1.62
CA LYS A 115 -6.91 -15.22 -1.36
C LYS A 115 -5.56 -15.13 -2.07
N VAL A 116 -4.48 -15.40 -1.35
CA VAL A 116 -3.15 -15.56 -1.95
C VAL A 116 -3.12 -16.85 -2.77
N THR A 117 -2.85 -16.75 -4.06
CA THR A 117 -2.83 -17.91 -4.98
C THR A 117 -1.45 -18.25 -5.49
N LYS A 118 -0.50 -17.31 -5.43
CA LYS A 118 0.92 -17.51 -5.71
C LYS A 118 1.76 -16.60 -4.83
N VAL A 119 2.90 -17.09 -4.37
CA VAL A 119 3.86 -16.31 -3.58
C VAL A 119 5.21 -16.19 -4.26
N ASP A 120 5.94 -15.12 -3.95
CA ASP A 120 7.32 -14.89 -4.41
C ASP A 120 7.53 -15.01 -5.92
N GLN A 121 6.70 -14.31 -6.69
CA GLN A 121 6.70 -14.37 -8.14
C GLN A 121 7.59 -13.28 -8.75
N TYR A 122 8.07 -13.58 -9.97
CA TYR A 122 8.73 -12.64 -10.86
C TYR A 122 7.85 -12.37 -12.06
N VAL A 123 7.37 -11.14 -12.20
CA VAL A 123 6.34 -10.80 -13.20
C VAL A 123 6.67 -9.50 -13.91
N LYS A 124 6.14 -9.36 -15.12
CA LYS A 124 6.25 -8.14 -15.92
C LYS A 124 5.12 -7.17 -15.53
N SER A 125 5.48 -6.03 -14.98
CA SER A 125 4.66 -4.84 -14.78
C SER A 125 4.75 -3.93 -16.00
N GLU A 126 3.62 -3.39 -16.44
CA GLU A 126 3.63 -2.32 -17.45
C GLU A 126 4.15 -0.99 -16.89
N ALA A 127 4.04 -0.78 -15.57
CA ALA A 127 4.40 0.49 -14.93
C ALA A 127 5.89 0.58 -14.55
N THR A 128 6.49 -0.54 -14.12
CA THR A 128 7.86 -0.58 -13.55
C THR A 128 8.79 -1.58 -14.23
N GLY A 129 8.34 -2.27 -15.28
CA GLY A 129 9.10 -3.35 -15.90
C GLY A 129 9.02 -4.63 -15.05
N TYR A 130 10.10 -5.36 -14.88
CA TYR A 130 10.04 -6.63 -14.15
C TYR A 130 10.15 -6.44 -12.63
N VAL A 131 9.15 -6.94 -11.90
CA VAL A 131 9.11 -6.91 -10.42
C VAL A 131 9.30 -8.30 -9.84
N ARG A 132 10.02 -8.39 -8.73
CA ARG A 132 10.30 -9.61 -7.94
C ARG A 132 9.55 -9.55 -6.62
N HIS A 133 9.48 -10.69 -5.92
CA HIS A 133 8.92 -10.78 -4.56
C HIS A 133 7.48 -10.28 -4.43
N VAL A 134 6.70 -10.42 -5.51
CA VAL A 134 5.27 -10.10 -5.53
C VAL A 134 4.43 -11.35 -5.36
N ASN A 135 3.27 -11.20 -4.75
CA ASN A 135 2.34 -12.30 -4.49
C ASN A 135 1.04 -12.04 -5.25
N LYS A 136 0.49 -13.08 -5.87
CA LYS A 136 -0.79 -13.01 -6.58
C LYS A 136 -1.91 -13.18 -5.57
N VAL A 137 -2.89 -12.29 -5.64
CA VAL A 137 -4.11 -12.37 -4.85
C VAL A 137 -5.35 -12.31 -5.76
N GLU A 138 -6.38 -13.05 -5.39
CA GLU A 138 -7.63 -13.17 -6.14
C GLU A 138 -8.82 -13.04 -5.21
N GLN A 139 -9.85 -12.29 -5.61
CA GLN A 139 -11.06 -12.14 -4.82
C GLN A 139 -11.93 -13.41 -4.91
N VAL A 140 -12.16 -14.06 -3.77
CA VAL A 140 -12.85 -15.38 -3.69
C VAL A 140 -14.31 -15.35 -4.18
N ALA A 141 -15.02 -14.25 -3.97
CA ALA A 141 -16.40 -14.01 -4.37
C ALA A 141 -16.54 -13.31 -5.74
N GLY A 142 -15.46 -13.19 -6.52
CA GLY A 142 -15.49 -12.51 -7.83
C GLY A 142 -15.85 -11.02 -7.73
N ARG A 143 -15.47 -10.37 -6.62
CA ARG A 143 -15.67 -8.93 -6.42
C ARG A 143 -14.42 -8.17 -6.82
N THR A 144 -14.57 -6.89 -7.14
CA THR A 144 -13.42 -6.01 -7.35
C THR A 144 -12.52 -6.02 -6.11
N LEU A 145 -11.22 -6.21 -6.32
CA LEU A 145 -10.21 -6.18 -5.26
C LEU A 145 -9.41 -4.88 -5.25
N ALA A 146 -9.01 -4.40 -6.44
CA ALA A 146 -8.17 -3.22 -6.59
C ALA A 146 -8.49 -2.50 -7.91
N GLY A 147 -8.20 -1.21 -7.97
CA GLY A 147 -8.22 -0.46 -9.22
C GLY A 147 -7.21 0.69 -9.28
N SER A 148 -7.19 1.38 -10.43
CA SER A 148 -6.30 2.53 -10.64
C SER A 148 -6.53 3.61 -9.57
N GLY A 149 -5.53 3.82 -8.72
CA GLY A 149 -5.60 4.72 -7.55
C GLY A 149 -5.41 4.00 -6.22
N ASP A 150 -5.71 2.71 -6.15
CA ASP A 150 -5.43 1.89 -4.96
C ASP A 150 -3.95 1.50 -4.84
N SER A 151 -3.16 1.71 -5.90
CA SER A 151 -1.71 1.53 -5.93
C SER A 151 -1.01 2.09 -4.69
N GLY A 152 -0.13 1.29 -4.10
CA GLY A 152 0.57 1.58 -2.85
C GLY A 152 -0.26 1.34 -1.59
N GLY A 153 -1.56 1.04 -1.72
CA GLY A 153 -2.48 0.83 -0.61
C GLY A 153 -2.14 -0.40 0.22
N SER A 154 -2.48 -0.36 1.50
CA SER A 154 -2.12 -1.41 2.46
C SER A 154 -2.83 -2.74 2.18
N VAL A 155 -2.13 -3.84 2.39
CA VAL A 155 -2.66 -5.20 2.34
C VAL A 155 -2.29 -5.91 3.63
N PHE A 156 -3.28 -6.45 4.32
CA PHE A 156 -3.14 -6.96 5.68
C PHE A 156 -4.12 -8.11 5.95
N THR A 157 -3.93 -8.77 7.09
CA THR A 157 -4.88 -9.73 7.64
C THR A 157 -5.28 -9.34 9.06
N TYR A 158 -6.49 -9.71 9.45
CA TYR A 158 -7.03 -9.43 10.79
C TYR A 158 -6.60 -10.49 11.80
N GLY A 159 -6.14 -10.03 12.96
CA GLY A 159 -6.02 -10.85 14.16
C GLY A 159 -7.36 -11.00 14.88
N MET A 160 -7.46 -11.98 15.77
CA MET A 160 -8.65 -12.21 16.60
C MET A 160 -8.97 -11.04 17.54
N ASP A 161 -7.97 -10.22 17.87
CA ASP A 161 -8.10 -9.02 18.70
C ASP A 161 -8.54 -7.77 17.92
N GLY A 162 -8.91 -7.95 16.65
CA GLY A 162 -9.33 -6.88 15.74
C GLY A 162 -8.18 -6.03 15.19
N LYS A 163 -6.94 -6.24 15.65
CA LYS A 163 -5.76 -5.56 15.10
C LYS A 163 -5.31 -6.25 13.81
N VAL A 164 -4.36 -5.65 13.10
CA VAL A 164 -3.93 -6.17 11.79
C VAL A 164 -2.46 -6.53 11.77
N SER A 165 -2.14 -7.49 10.89
CA SER A 165 -0.77 -7.78 10.48
C SER A 165 -0.56 -7.35 9.03
N ALA A 166 0.46 -6.53 8.79
CA ALA A 166 0.85 -6.11 7.46
C ALA A 166 1.38 -7.30 6.64
N ARG A 167 1.02 -7.31 5.35
CA ARG A 167 1.36 -8.37 4.40
C ARG A 167 1.95 -7.84 3.11
N GLY A 168 1.50 -6.67 2.67
CA GLY A 168 2.03 -6.06 1.46
C GLY A 168 1.39 -4.74 1.11
N ILE A 169 1.82 -4.18 -0.02
CA ILE A 169 1.17 -3.03 -0.66
C ILE A 169 0.67 -3.43 -2.04
N LEU A 170 -0.42 -2.82 -2.49
CA LEU A 170 -0.94 -3.02 -3.85
C LEU A 170 0.06 -2.49 -4.89
N SER A 171 0.53 -3.33 -5.80
CA SER A 171 1.47 -2.94 -6.85
C SER A 171 0.78 -2.82 -8.21
N MET A 172 0.03 -3.84 -8.63
CA MET A 172 -0.58 -3.86 -9.96
C MET A 172 -1.85 -4.72 -9.99
N SER A 173 -2.68 -4.48 -11.00
CA SER A 173 -3.86 -5.29 -11.31
C SER A 173 -3.63 -6.07 -12.61
N ILE A 174 -4.21 -7.28 -12.71
CA ILE A 174 -3.89 -8.23 -13.80
C ILE A 174 -4.89 -8.13 -14.95
N HIS A 175 -6.15 -7.77 -14.67
CA HIS A 175 -7.21 -7.66 -15.67
C HIS A 175 -8.12 -6.48 -15.36
N GLY A 176 -8.00 -5.39 -16.14
CA GLY A 176 -8.80 -4.18 -15.97
C GLY A 176 -10.17 -4.28 -16.64
N TYR A 177 -11.24 -4.09 -15.86
CA TYR A 177 -12.57 -3.74 -16.35
C TYR A 177 -13.02 -2.41 -15.75
N ASN A 178 -14.06 -1.80 -16.32
CA ASN A 178 -14.62 -0.56 -15.79
C ASN A 178 -15.17 -0.76 -14.37
N CYS A 179 -14.66 -0.02 -13.39
CA CYS A 179 -15.20 -0.04 -12.04
C CYS A 179 -16.71 0.23 -12.05
N LYS A 180 -17.52 -0.68 -11.47
CA LYS A 180 -18.99 -0.51 -11.40
C LYS A 180 -19.41 0.57 -10.41
N ASN A 181 -18.64 0.78 -9.33
CA ASN A 181 -18.88 1.78 -8.28
C ASN A 181 -17.56 2.31 -7.70
N PRO A 182 -16.74 3.06 -8.46
CA PRO A 182 -15.59 3.74 -7.85
C PRO A 182 -16.09 4.78 -6.83
N LEU A 183 -15.37 4.99 -5.72
CA LEU A 183 -15.61 6.18 -4.90
C LEU A 183 -15.46 7.44 -5.79
N PRO A 184 -16.16 8.54 -5.46
CA PRO A 184 -16.10 9.77 -6.25
C PRO A 184 -14.72 10.43 -6.08
N THR A 185 -13.70 9.92 -6.78
CA THR A 185 -12.31 10.41 -6.75
C THR A 185 -12.11 11.62 -7.66
N GLY A 186 -13.18 12.27 -8.13
CA GLY A 186 -13.13 13.46 -8.98
C GLY A 186 -12.55 13.21 -10.39
N ASN A 187 -12.06 12.01 -10.69
CA ASN A 187 -11.47 11.66 -11.97
C ASN A 187 -12.51 10.96 -12.86
N LYS A 188 -12.87 11.59 -13.98
CA LYS A 188 -13.97 11.15 -14.88
C LYS A 188 -13.55 10.04 -15.87
N THR A 189 -12.29 9.63 -15.89
CA THR A 189 -11.85 8.44 -16.62
C THR A 189 -12.10 7.21 -15.76
N ARG A 190 -12.85 6.24 -16.28
CA ARG A 190 -13.20 5.03 -15.54
C ARG A 190 -11.91 4.30 -15.10
N PRO A 191 -11.63 4.18 -13.79
CA PRO A 191 -10.44 3.47 -13.34
C PRO A 191 -10.52 2.00 -13.77
N GLY A 192 -9.36 1.42 -14.12
CA GLY A 192 -9.27 -0.01 -14.40
C GLY A 192 -9.35 -0.76 -13.08
N CYS A 193 -10.43 -1.52 -12.88
CA CYS A 193 -10.68 -2.36 -11.71
C CYS A 193 -10.38 -3.83 -12.02
N SER A 194 -9.99 -4.61 -11.02
CA SER A 194 -9.72 -6.04 -11.17
C SER A 194 -10.09 -6.83 -9.93
N GLU A 195 -10.48 -8.08 -10.15
CA GLU A 195 -10.64 -9.11 -9.10
C GLU A 195 -9.29 -9.72 -8.70
N HIS A 196 -8.23 -9.44 -9.47
CA HIS A 196 -6.88 -9.96 -9.26
C HIS A 196 -5.88 -8.82 -9.10
N ALA A 197 -4.95 -8.99 -8.17
CA ALA A 197 -3.85 -8.06 -7.98
C ALA A 197 -2.53 -8.78 -7.69
N TRP A 198 -1.44 -8.07 -7.92
CA TRP A 198 -0.15 -8.40 -7.35
C TRP A 198 0.12 -7.45 -6.19
N ILE A 199 0.58 -8.03 -5.08
CA ILE A 199 0.99 -7.29 -3.89
C ILE A 199 2.48 -7.44 -3.70
N THR A 200 3.14 -6.32 -3.40
CA THR A 200 4.54 -6.32 -3.01
C THR A 200 4.64 -6.67 -1.53
N ASN A 201 5.51 -7.61 -1.18
CA ASN A 201 5.66 -8.09 0.19
C ASN A 201 6.22 -6.98 1.11
N ILE A 202 5.50 -6.68 2.20
CA ILE A 202 5.91 -5.61 3.11
C ILE A 202 7.21 -5.94 3.85
N TYR A 203 7.44 -7.22 4.17
CA TYR A 203 8.66 -7.68 4.85
C TYR A 203 9.90 -7.49 3.97
N GLU A 204 9.76 -7.74 2.67
CA GLU A 204 10.87 -7.51 1.73
C GLU A 204 11.10 -6.01 1.53
N ASN A 205 10.04 -5.20 1.50
CA ASN A 205 10.16 -3.74 1.42
C ASN A 205 10.88 -3.15 2.64
N THR A 206 10.51 -3.54 3.86
CA THR A 206 11.18 -3.05 5.06
C THR A 206 12.65 -3.49 5.08
N THR A 207 12.93 -4.75 4.71
CA THR A 207 14.29 -5.29 4.60
C THR A 207 15.13 -4.59 3.53
N SER A 208 14.56 -4.31 2.37
CA SER A 208 15.31 -3.69 1.27
C SER A 208 15.59 -2.22 1.54
N HIS A 209 14.61 -1.49 2.10
CA HIS A 209 14.77 -0.10 2.50
C HIS A 209 15.68 0.07 3.71
N ASN A 210 15.95 -1.01 4.49
CA ASN A 210 16.94 -0.98 5.57
C ASN A 210 18.38 -0.68 5.10
N ASN A 211 18.67 -0.82 3.80
CA ASN A 211 19.93 -0.37 3.21
C ASN A 211 20.08 1.17 3.19
N VAL A 212 18.96 1.89 3.23
CA VAL A 212 18.90 3.36 3.25
C VAL A 212 18.58 3.87 4.65
N VAL A 213 17.60 3.27 5.32
CA VAL A 213 17.14 3.65 6.67
C VAL A 213 17.21 2.44 7.59
N LYS A 214 18.23 2.36 8.43
CA LYS A 214 18.42 1.21 9.35
C LYS A 214 17.23 1.04 10.29
N SER A 215 16.91 -0.21 10.62
CA SER A 215 15.88 -0.61 11.60
C SER A 215 14.47 -0.10 11.29
N LEU A 216 14.12 0.12 10.02
CA LEU A 216 12.77 0.45 9.58
C LEU A 216 11.77 -0.65 9.96
N ARG A 217 10.63 -0.27 10.55
CA ARG A 217 9.55 -1.19 10.98
C ARG A 217 8.18 -0.59 10.74
N VAL A 218 7.21 -1.42 10.35
CA VAL A 218 5.81 -1.03 10.11
C VAL A 218 4.88 -1.29 11.31
N GLN A 219 5.39 -1.91 12.37
CA GLN A 219 4.63 -2.25 13.58
C GLN A 219 4.52 -1.07 14.58
N ALA A 220 3.63 -1.26 15.58
CA ALA A 220 3.36 -0.35 16.69
C ALA A 220 4.57 0.47 17.14
N PHE A 221 4.38 1.78 17.21
CA PHE A 221 5.39 2.71 17.72
C PHE A 221 5.31 2.68 19.23
N ASP A 222 6.29 2.08 19.90
CA ASP A 222 6.45 2.30 21.33
C ASP A 222 6.78 3.78 21.51
N ARG A 223 5.80 4.55 22.01
CA ARG A 223 5.97 5.96 22.40
C ARG A 223 6.40 6.04 23.85
#